data_AF-M3B239-F1
#
_entry.id   AF-M3B239-F1
#
_cell.length_a   1.000
_cell.length_b   1.000
_cell.length_c   1.000
_cell.angle_alpha   90.00
_cell.angle_beta   90.00
_cell.angle_gamma   90.00
#
_symmetry.space_group_name_H-M   'P 1'
#
loop_
_entity.id
_entity.type
_entity.pdbx_description
1 polymer ?
#
loop_
_entity_poly.entity_id
_entity_poly.type
_entity_poly.pdbx_seq_one_letter_code
_entity_poly.pdbx_strand_id
1 'polypeptide(L)'
;RILILGDSITHGGEGDYTWRYRLWEWFQQYHIQADFVGPYTGVNRRDEPVPPQPPRLPEEPELPPKDRIPWGYNANVSHHFDSSHFATWGYQAKQATSVIGDAVRQSNATMLLSLVGFNDLGWFVDDASGTMKSIETILHECRAANPTMEFVFGNVVHRSKMDGRQDLIDNTNRVNKLLKTATSNWNCSKSPVSYADVASLYECGPEYGDKCPAAYDGLHPNARGEYQIARAFSKALHKDFALGEQPLEMPTRIPARDLRTPSHITVEGAPMGLAVSWSHVFGAEYDYRRREKGQSEWSEQQIATNRVDLTDTHAGTEYEIQIRSRHGYEHGAWSASCSAVATRDTAPPPRNIKVFPAISSFSISWDPPAGNWNIERYEILWADQDVQGFPSNQGARGNATVVRGLTNGHRIQAGMRTWTQSSSGL
;
A
#
# COMPACT_ATOMS: atom_id res chain seq x y z
N ARG A 1 -0.86 16.40 -24.03
CA ARG A 1 -1.52 16.28 -22.71
C ARG A 1 -1.63 14.81 -22.35
N ILE A 2 -0.89 14.37 -21.35
CA ILE A 2 -0.66 12.95 -21.04
C ILE A 2 -1.38 12.62 -19.73
N LEU A 3 -2.43 11.81 -19.81
CA LEU A 3 -3.09 11.25 -18.62
C LEU A 3 -2.31 10.01 -18.20
N ILE A 4 -1.87 9.95 -16.95
CA ILE A 4 -1.13 8.81 -16.41
C ILE A 4 -2.03 8.01 -15.48
N LEU A 5 -2.52 6.87 -15.96
CA LEU A 5 -3.37 5.93 -15.21
C LEU A 5 -2.50 4.89 -14.49
N GLY A 6 -2.78 4.65 -13.22
CA GLY A 6 -2.16 3.52 -12.53
C GLY A 6 -2.63 3.32 -11.10
N ASP A 7 -1.90 2.47 -10.39
CA ASP A 7 -2.16 2.14 -8.98
C ASP A 7 -1.08 2.69 -8.05
N SER A 8 -0.75 1.98 -6.97
CA SER A 8 0.32 2.33 -6.02
C SER A 8 1.70 2.41 -6.67
N ILE A 9 1.98 1.58 -7.68
CA ILE A 9 3.25 1.57 -8.42
C ILE A 9 3.47 2.91 -9.15
N THR A 10 2.36 3.55 -9.56
CA THR A 10 2.37 4.84 -10.24
C THR A 10 2.21 6.01 -9.29
N HIS A 11 1.35 5.89 -8.29
CA HIS A 11 1.08 6.96 -7.34
C HIS A 11 2.31 7.24 -6.46
N GLY A 12 3.04 6.20 -6.03
CA GLY A 12 4.17 6.33 -5.10
C GLY A 12 3.74 6.62 -3.67
N GLY A 13 4.68 6.51 -2.73
CA GLY A 13 4.55 6.90 -1.34
C GLY A 13 5.34 8.17 -1.02
N GLU A 14 5.12 8.68 0.19
CA GLU A 14 5.90 9.80 0.70
C GLU A 14 7.42 9.56 0.58
N GLY A 15 8.15 10.58 0.11
CA GLY A 15 9.59 10.57 -0.12
C GLY A 15 10.04 9.98 -1.46
N ASP A 16 9.12 9.42 -2.25
CA ASP A 16 9.40 8.89 -3.59
C ASP A 16 9.64 10.00 -4.61
N TYR A 17 10.43 9.72 -5.65
CA TYR A 17 10.41 10.56 -6.85
C TYR A 17 9.28 10.11 -7.78
N THR A 18 9.04 8.80 -7.86
CA THR A 18 8.18 8.07 -8.81
C THR A 18 8.75 7.99 -10.22
N TRP A 19 8.34 6.94 -10.96
CA TRP A 19 8.72 6.79 -12.36
C TRP A 19 8.16 7.92 -13.24
N ARG A 20 7.06 8.57 -12.81
CA ARG A 20 6.48 9.73 -13.49
C ARG A 20 7.46 10.90 -13.52
N TYR A 21 8.12 11.16 -12.39
CA TYR A 21 9.18 12.17 -12.31
C TYR A 21 10.36 11.81 -13.23
N ARG A 22 10.81 10.55 -13.21
CA ARG A 22 11.91 10.10 -14.09
C ARG A 22 11.58 10.22 -15.58
N LEU A 23 10.33 9.94 -15.94
CA LEU A 23 9.85 10.13 -17.31
C LEU A 23 9.74 11.63 -17.66
N TRP A 24 9.32 12.46 -16.72
CA TRP A 24 9.33 13.92 -16.89
C TRP A 24 10.74 14.48 -17.08
N GLU A 25 11.74 14.02 -16.32
CA GLU A 25 13.15 14.38 -16.51
C GLU A 25 13.61 14.06 -17.95
N TRP A 26 13.20 12.90 -18.49
CA TRP A 26 13.46 12.53 -19.88
C TRP A 26 12.76 13.46 -20.89
N PHE A 27 11.51 13.85 -20.64
CA PHE A 27 10.82 14.85 -21.47
C PHE A 27 11.55 16.20 -21.45
N GLN A 28 12.04 16.64 -20.29
CA GLN A 28 12.82 17.88 -20.18
C GLN A 28 14.16 17.80 -20.94
N GLN A 29 14.86 16.67 -20.81
CA GLN A 29 16.14 16.43 -21.48
C GLN A 29 16.05 16.60 -23.00
N TYR A 30 14.94 16.17 -23.61
CA TYR A 30 14.73 16.28 -25.07
C TYR A 30 13.80 17.42 -25.48
N HIS A 31 13.53 18.37 -24.56
CA HIS A 31 12.68 19.53 -24.81
C HIS A 31 11.28 19.18 -25.35
N ILE A 32 10.74 18.04 -24.93
CA ILE A 32 9.41 17.57 -25.30
C ILE A 32 8.39 18.33 -24.45
N GLN A 33 7.45 19.02 -25.10
CA GLN A 33 6.36 19.71 -24.42
C GLN A 33 5.29 18.71 -23.95
N ALA A 34 5.59 18.04 -22.84
CA ALA A 34 4.63 17.20 -22.13
C ALA A 34 3.91 18.03 -21.06
N ASP A 35 2.59 17.87 -21.02
CA ASP A 35 1.69 18.42 -20.00
C ASP A 35 0.99 17.20 -19.40
N PHE A 36 1.38 16.81 -18.19
CA PHE A 36 0.74 15.74 -17.46
C PHE A 36 -0.59 16.24 -16.94
N VAL A 37 -1.62 15.40 -17.02
CA VAL A 37 -2.96 15.79 -16.63
C VAL A 37 -3.60 14.73 -15.76
N GLY A 38 -4.57 15.15 -14.97
CA GLY A 38 -5.31 14.29 -14.06
C GLY A 38 -5.72 15.04 -12.80
N PRO A 39 -6.61 14.47 -11.98
CA PRO A 39 -7.15 15.13 -10.81
C PRO A 39 -6.21 15.15 -9.60
N TYR A 40 -5.09 14.43 -9.63
CA TYR A 40 -4.20 14.24 -8.48
C TYR A 40 -2.80 14.72 -8.78
N THR A 41 -2.10 15.24 -7.76
CA THR A 41 -0.76 15.82 -7.94
C THR A 41 0.28 15.28 -6.98
N GLY A 42 -0.07 14.75 -5.79
CA GLY A 42 0.89 14.25 -4.80
C GLY A 42 1.15 12.75 -4.85
N VAL A 43 1.54 12.21 -3.69
CA VAL A 43 1.79 10.78 -3.45
C VAL A 43 0.93 10.28 -2.29
N ASN A 44 0.98 8.98 -1.97
CA ASN A 44 0.30 8.45 -0.81
C ASN A 44 0.99 8.90 0.50
N ARG A 45 0.24 9.58 1.39
CA ARG A 45 0.75 10.04 2.69
C ARG A 45 0.98 8.89 3.67
N ARG A 46 1.92 9.07 4.60
CA ARG A 46 2.11 8.15 5.73
C ARG A 46 0.93 8.24 6.70
N ASP A 47 0.71 7.15 7.43
CA ASP A 47 -0.28 7.11 8.50
C ASP A 47 0.13 8.00 9.67
N GLU A 48 -0.85 8.71 10.23
CA GLU A 48 -0.61 9.53 11.40
C GLU A 48 -0.28 8.66 12.62
N PRO A 49 0.66 9.09 13.47
CA PRO A 49 1.09 8.34 14.66
C PRO A 49 0.05 8.45 15.79
N VAL A 50 -1.12 7.85 15.60
CA VAL A 50 -2.21 7.85 16.58
C VAL A 50 -2.10 6.65 17.53
N PRO A 51 -2.49 6.79 18.82
CA PRO A 51 -2.64 5.63 19.71
C PRO A 51 -3.62 4.60 19.15
N PRO A 52 -3.60 3.33 19.62
CA PRO A 52 -4.58 2.33 19.25
C PRO A 52 -6.00 2.84 19.47
N GLN A 53 -6.82 2.75 18.42
CA GLN A 53 -8.22 3.17 18.46
C GLN A 53 -9.12 1.97 18.73
N PRO A 54 -10.23 2.15 19.45
CA PRO A 54 -11.14 1.06 19.71
C PRO A 54 -11.83 0.62 18.40
N PRO A 55 -12.24 -0.66 18.29
CA PRO A 55 -12.81 -1.19 17.06
C PRO A 55 -14.12 -0.48 16.68
N ARG A 56 -14.37 -0.37 15.37
CA ARG A 56 -15.60 0.23 14.84
C ARG A 56 -16.83 -0.59 15.23
N LEU A 57 -17.88 0.07 15.72
CA LEU A 57 -19.18 -0.56 15.95
C LEU A 57 -19.93 -0.79 14.62
N PRO A 58 -20.78 -1.82 14.51
CA PRO A 58 -21.55 -2.08 13.28
C PRO A 58 -22.40 -0.92 12.79
N GLU A 59 -22.91 -0.12 13.73
CA GLU A 59 -23.75 1.05 13.47
C GLU A 59 -22.96 2.33 13.12
N GLU A 60 -21.65 2.36 13.37
CA GLU A 60 -20.81 3.51 13.02
C GLU A 60 -20.56 3.52 11.50
N PRO A 61 -20.60 4.68 10.83
CA PRO A 61 -20.31 4.76 9.40
C PRO A 61 -18.87 4.29 9.10
N GLU A 62 -18.62 3.81 7.89
CA GLU A 62 -17.25 3.53 7.46
C GLU A 62 -16.43 4.82 7.48
N LEU A 63 -15.15 4.68 7.84
CA LEU A 63 -14.23 5.81 7.77
C LEU A 63 -14.09 6.25 6.31
N PRO A 64 -14.08 7.58 6.05
CA PRO A 64 -13.84 8.05 4.71
C PRO A 64 -12.46 7.58 4.24
N PRO A 65 -12.26 7.43 2.92
CA PRO A 65 -10.93 7.21 2.37
C PRO A 65 -9.97 8.30 2.85
N LYS A 66 -8.69 7.95 3.04
CA LYS A 66 -7.65 8.92 3.39
C LYS A 66 -7.65 10.09 2.40
N ASP A 67 -7.51 11.31 2.91
CA ASP A 67 -7.42 12.47 2.02
C ASP A 67 -6.19 12.36 1.14
N ARG A 68 -6.38 12.74 -0.12
CA ARG A 68 -5.29 12.87 -1.08
C ARG A 68 -4.51 14.13 -0.76
N ILE A 69 -3.19 14.03 -0.80
CA ILE A 69 -2.30 15.18 -0.58
C ILE A 69 -1.75 15.67 -1.93
N PRO A 70 -1.51 16.99 -2.09
CA PRO A 70 -0.87 17.55 -3.29
C PRO A 70 0.66 17.64 -3.17
N TRP A 71 1.24 17.06 -2.12
CA TRP A 71 2.66 17.10 -1.78
C TRP A 71 3.18 15.66 -1.52
N GLY A 72 4.41 15.54 -1.03
CA GLY A 72 4.94 14.29 -0.50
C GLY A 72 6.04 13.65 -1.33
N TYR A 73 6.39 14.20 -2.50
CA TYR A 73 7.56 13.74 -3.24
C TYR A 73 8.87 13.98 -2.49
N ASN A 74 9.92 13.31 -2.93
CA ASN A 74 11.29 13.55 -2.48
C ASN A 74 11.66 15.04 -2.55
N ALA A 75 12.40 15.52 -1.55
CA ALA A 75 12.79 16.94 -1.44
C ALA A 75 13.63 17.46 -2.62
N ASN A 76 14.27 16.57 -3.39
CA ASN A 76 15.05 16.96 -4.57
C ASN A 76 14.26 16.90 -5.89
N VAL A 77 12.96 16.60 -5.86
CA VAL A 77 12.11 16.75 -7.05
C VAL A 77 12.09 18.22 -7.45
N SER A 78 12.28 18.49 -8.74
CA SER A 78 12.19 19.84 -9.29
C SER A 78 10.82 20.46 -8.97
N HIS A 79 10.81 21.73 -8.52
CA HIS A 79 9.58 22.50 -8.32
C HIS A 79 8.82 22.80 -9.63
N HIS A 80 9.45 22.54 -10.79
CA HIS A 80 8.81 22.61 -12.11
C HIS A 80 8.18 21.28 -12.55
N PHE A 81 8.29 20.22 -11.74
CA PHE A 81 7.70 18.94 -12.08
C PHE A 81 6.19 19.10 -12.23
N ASP A 82 5.70 18.78 -13.42
CA ASP A 82 4.27 18.58 -13.64
C ASP A 82 3.88 17.23 -13.06
N SER A 83 3.34 17.26 -11.85
CA SER A 83 3.09 16.06 -11.06
C SER A 83 1.69 15.49 -11.25
N SER A 84 0.89 16.06 -12.16
CA SER A 84 -0.50 15.67 -12.39
C SER A 84 -0.60 14.21 -12.85
N HIS A 85 -1.58 13.47 -12.32
CA HIS A 85 -1.79 12.07 -12.69
C HIS A 85 -3.19 11.58 -12.31
N PHE A 86 -3.51 10.35 -12.73
CA PHE A 86 -4.72 9.62 -12.38
C PHE A 86 -4.38 8.23 -11.83
N ALA A 87 -3.66 8.21 -10.71
CA ALA A 87 -3.27 6.98 -10.03
C ALA A 87 -3.61 7.01 -8.54
N THR A 88 -3.88 5.86 -7.94
CA THR A 88 -4.25 5.74 -6.51
C THR A 88 -3.80 4.39 -5.96
N TRP A 89 -3.37 4.32 -4.70
CA TRP A 89 -2.99 3.05 -4.09
C TRP A 89 -4.18 2.09 -4.06
N GLY A 90 -3.97 0.83 -4.42
CA GLY A 90 -5.01 -0.18 -4.46
C GLY A 90 -5.99 -0.08 -5.64
N TYR A 91 -5.79 0.89 -6.54
CA TYR A 91 -6.70 1.09 -7.65
C TYR A 91 -6.65 -0.07 -8.66
N GLN A 92 -7.82 -0.46 -9.16
CA GLN A 92 -7.99 -1.60 -10.04
C GLN A 92 -8.33 -1.13 -11.47
N ALA A 93 -7.93 -1.88 -12.49
CA ALA A 93 -8.33 -1.66 -13.87
C ALA A 93 -9.86 -1.70 -13.97
N LYS A 94 -10.50 -2.67 -13.29
CA LYS A 94 -11.97 -2.78 -13.20
C LYS A 94 -12.63 -1.49 -12.72
N GLN A 95 -12.10 -0.85 -11.68
CA GLN A 95 -12.63 0.40 -11.15
C GLN A 95 -12.42 1.57 -12.12
N ALA A 96 -11.31 1.60 -12.85
CA ALA A 96 -11.03 2.66 -13.81
C ALA A 96 -12.02 2.67 -14.99
N THR A 97 -12.61 1.52 -15.34
CA THR A 97 -13.55 1.41 -16.47
C THR A 97 -14.72 2.39 -16.40
N SER A 98 -15.23 2.70 -15.21
CA SER A 98 -16.42 3.54 -15.05
C SER A 98 -16.14 5.04 -15.01
N VAL A 99 -14.88 5.46 -14.87
CA VAL A 99 -14.53 6.87 -14.63
C VAL A 99 -13.48 7.43 -15.60
N ILE A 100 -12.74 6.57 -16.31
CA ILE A 100 -11.64 7.02 -17.17
C ILE A 100 -12.10 7.91 -18.33
N GLY A 101 -13.27 7.64 -18.92
CA GLY A 101 -13.82 8.47 -19.99
C GLY A 101 -14.05 9.91 -19.54
N ASP A 102 -14.57 10.11 -18.32
CA ASP A 102 -14.76 11.44 -17.74
C ASP A 102 -13.44 12.12 -17.40
N ALA A 103 -12.48 11.37 -16.85
CA ALA A 103 -11.14 11.88 -16.60
C ALA A 103 -10.48 12.39 -17.91
N VAL A 104 -10.63 11.66 -19.02
CA VAL A 104 -10.14 12.08 -20.35
C VAL A 104 -10.83 13.37 -20.82
N ARG A 105 -12.17 13.46 -20.72
CA ARG A 105 -12.93 14.66 -21.13
C ARG A 105 -12.54 15.88 -20.31
N GLN A 106 -12.53 15.76 -18.98
CA GLN A 106 -12.27 16.87 -18.08
C GLN A 106 -10.84 17.42 -18.22
N SER A 107 -9.89 16.54 -18.50
CA SER A 107 -8.47 16.90 -18.63
C SER A 107 -8.05 17.24 -20.07
N ASN A 108 -8.93 17.04 -21.05
CA ASN A 108 -8.62 17.09 -22.48
C ASN A 108 -7.38 16.24 -22.83
N ALA A 109 -7.29 15.03 -22.29
CA ALA A 109 -6.14 14.17 -22.52
C ALA A 109 -6.02 13.75 -23.99
N THR A 110 -4.79 13.76 -24.51
CA THR A 110 -4.46 13.35 -25.89
C THR A 110 -3.68 12.05 -25.93
N MET A 111 -3.07 11.64 -24.82
CA MET A 111 -2.37 10.37 -24.67
C MET A 111 -2.65 9.76 -23.30
N LEU A 112 -2.73 8.43 -23.22
CA LEU A 112 -2.79 7.66 -21.98
C LEU A 112 -1.48 6.87 -21.81
N LEU A 113 -0.81 7.03 -20.67
CA LEU A 113 0.17 6.07 -20.19
C LEU A 113 -0.48 5.27 -19.07
N SER A 114 -0.55 3.95 -19.21
CA SER A 114 -1.26 3.10 -18.26
C SER A 114 -0.34 2.03 -17.68
N LEU A 115 -0.25 1.96 -16.35
CA LEU A 115 0.36 0.86 -15.60
C LEU A 115 -0.59 0.46 -14.48
N VAL A 116 -1.52 -0.45 -14.79
CA VAL A 116 -2.60 -0.90 -13.92
C VAL A 116 -2.88 -2.39 -14.15
N GLY A 117 -3.59 -3.03 -13.23
CA GLY A 117 -4.02 -4.43 -13.34
C GLY A 117 -3.38 -5.34 -12.29
N PHE A 118 -2.35 -4.88 -11.58
CA PHE A 118 -1.75 -5.68 -10.52
C PHE A 118 -2.78 -5.98 -9.41
N ASN A 119 -3.52 -4.97 -8.94
CA ASN A 119 -4.51 -5.16 -7.87
C ASN A 119 -5.68 -6.05 -8.30
N ASP A 120 -6.05 -6.05 -9.59
CA ASP A 120 -7.11 -6.92 -10.10
C ASP A 120 -6.76 -8.40 -9.83
N LEU A 121 -5.51 -8.77 -10.10
CA LEU A 121 -4.96 -10.10 -9.85
C LEU A 121 -4.61 -10.34 -8.37
N GLY A 122 -3.99 -9.35 -7.74
CA GLY A 122 -3.44 -9.44 -6.39
C GLY A 122 -4.53 -9.63 -5.32
N TRP A 123 -5.70 -9.01 -5.54
CA TRP A 123 -6.82 -9.00 -4.61
C TRP A 123 -8.02 -9.86 -5.07
N PHE A 124 -7.80 -10.77 -6.02
CA PHE A 124 -8.83 -11.67 -6.54
C PHE A 124 -10.08 -10.97 -7.10
N VAL A 125 -9.91 -9.75 -7.61
CA VAL A 125 -11.01 -8.98 -8.22
C VAL A 125 -11.39 -9.58 -9.57
N ASP A 126 -10.38 -10.01 -10.34
CA ASP A 126 -10.53 -10.72 -11.60
C ASP A 126 -9.30 -11.62 -11.86
N ASP A 127 -9.47 -12.60 -12.76
CA ASP A 127 -8.35 -13.37 -13.30
C ASP A 127 -7.67 -12.63 -14.47
N ALA A 128 -6.76 -13.29 -15.18
CA ALA A 128 -6.11 -12.70 -16.34
C ALA A 128 -7.08 -12.27 -17.45
N SER A 129 -8.18 -13.01 -17.66
CA SER A 129 -9.13 -12.72 -18.74
C SER A 129 -10.01 -11.52 -18.36
N GLY A 130 -10.49 -11.48 -17.12
CA GLY A 130 -11.25 -10.34 -16.59
C GLY A 130 -10.42 -9.05 -16.56
N THR A 131 -9.17 -9.14 -16.11
CA THR A 131 -8.24 -8.00 -16.12
C THR A 131 -8.00 -7.47 -17.53
N MET A 132 -7.79 -8.35 -18.52
CA MET A 132 -7.65 -7.94 -19.93
C MET A 132 -8.92 -7.28 -20.48
N LYS A 133 -10.11 -7.78 -20.11
CA LYS A 133 -11.38 -7.16 -20.48
C LYS A 133 -11.51 -5.75 -19.88
N SER A 134 -11.06 -5.55 -18.65
CA SER A 134 -11.03 -4.22 -18.01
C SER A 134 -10.09 -3.26 -18.75
N ILE A 135 -8.89 -3.72 -19.14
CA ILE A 135 -7.93 -2.92 -19.92
C ILE A 135 -8.49 -2.57 -21.31
N GLU A 136 -9.14 -3.52 -21.99
CA GLU A 136 -9.83 -3.26 -23.27
C GLU A 136 -10.96 -2.24 -23.11
N THR A 137 -11.75 -2.35 -22.05
CA THR A 137 -12.83 -1.39 -21.74
C THR A 137 -12.26 0.01 -21.51
N ILE A 138 -11.15 0.14 -20.77
CA ILE A 138 -10.47 1.42 -20.57
C ILE A 138 -10.09 2.07 -21.90
N LEU A 139 -9.51 1.31 -22.84
CA LEU A 139 -9.19 1.79 -24.17
C LEU A 139 -10.43 2.31 -24.91
N HIS A 140 -11.53 1.55 -24.87
CA HIS A 140 -12.78 1.93 -25.55
C HIS A 140 -13.40 3.21 -24.95
N GLU A 141 -13.45 3.32 -23.63
CA GLU A 141 -13.96 4.52 -22.95
C GLU A 141 -13.11 5.76 -23.25
N CYS A 142 -11.78 5.61 -23.30
CA CYS A 142 -10.90 6.69 -23.71
C CYS A 142 -11.14 7.12 -25.16
N ARG A 143 -11.30 6.16 -26.10
CA ARG A 143 -11.62 6.45 -27.51
C ARG A 143 -13.01 7.06 -27.69
N ALA A 144 -13.97 6.70 -26.86
CA ALA A 144 -15.29 7.32 -26.85
C ALA A 144 -15.23 8.78 -26.37
N ALA A 145 -14.34 9.09 -25.43
CA ALA A 145 -14.09 10.46 -24.97
C ALA A 145 -13.26 11.29 -25.97
N ASN A 146 -12.23 10.69 -26.57
CA ASN A 146 -11.37 11.31 -27.57
C ASN A 146 -10.97 10.28 -28.66
N PRO A 147 -11.60 10.32 -29.85
CA PRO A 147 -11.39 9.30 -30.90
C PRO A 147 -10.00 9.29 -31.55
N THR A 148 -9.15 10.27 -31.26
CA THR A 148 -7.77 10.36 -31.80
C THR A 148 -6.71 10.20 -30.73
N MET A 149 -7.10 9.76 -29.53
CA MET A 149 -6.18 9.60 -28.41
C MET A 149 -5.14 8.51 -28.71
N GLU A 150 -3.92 8.74 -28.20
CA GLU A 150 -2.79 7.84 -28.27
C GLU A 150 -2.63 7.03 -26.98
N PHE A 151 -2.07 5.82 -27.05
CA PHE A 151 -2.00 4.92 -25.91
C PHE A 151 -0.65 4.24 -25.78
N VAL A 152 -0.13 4.17 -24.56
CA VAL A 152 0.96 3.27 -24.18
C VAL A 152 0.52 2.45 -22.98
N PHE A 153 0.36 1.14 -23.16
CA PHE A 153 0.05 0.22 -22.07
C PHE A 153 1.32 -0.47 -21.60
N GLY A 154 1.67 -0.24 -20.34
CA GLY A 154 2.67 -1.02 -19.61
C GLY A 154 2.10 -2.36 -19.17
N ASN A 155 2.86 -3.43 -19.38
CA ASN A 155 2.50 -4.74 -18.84
C ASN A 155 2.65 -4.78 -17.30
N VAL A 156 1.94 -5.71 -16.67
CA VAL A 156 1.85 -5.83 -15.21
C VAL A 156 3.19 -6.34 -14.67
N VAL A 157 3.77 -5.64 -13.70
CA VAL A 157 5.01 -6.08 -13.06
C VAL A 157 4.78 -7.33 -12.21
N HIS A 158 5.83 -8.15 -12.07
CA HIS A 158 5.83 -9.22 -11.09
C HIS A 158 6.17 -8.70 -9.69
N ARG A 159 5.91 -9.56 -8.69
CA ARG A 159 6.28 -9.34 -7.29
C ARG A 159 7.12 -10.49 -6.76
N SER A 160 7.76 -10.28 -5.60
CA SER A 160 8.38 -11.34 -4.81
C SER A 160 7.40 -12.50 -4.58
N LYS A 161 7.93 -13.73 -4.54
CA LYS A 161 7.12 -14.93 -4.41
C LYS A 161 6.30 -14.90 -3.12
N MET A 162 5.02 -15.28 -3.23
CA MET A 162 4.14 -15.52 -2.11
C MET A 162 3.76 -16.99 -2.08
N ASP A 163 3.95 -17.64 -0.95
CA ASP A 163 3.51 -19.02 -0.77
C ASP A 163 1.99 -19.12 -0.92
N GLY A 164 1.53 -20.17 -1.62
CA GLY A 164 0.11 -20.38 -1.91
C GLY A 164 -0.46 -19.54 -3.06
N ARG A 165 0.33 -18.61 -3.66
CA ARG A 165 -0.15 -17.69 -4.72
C ARG A 165 0.45 -17.96 -6.10
N GLN A 166 0.58 -19.22 -6.50
CA GLN A 166 1.01 -19.56 -7.87
C GLN A 166 0.04 -19.00 -8.93
N ASP A 167 -1.25 -18.86 -8.58
CA ASP A 167 -2.26 -18.20 -9.40
C ASP A 167 -1.84 -16.79 -9.82
N LEU A 168 -1.19 -16.03 -8.94
CA LEU A 168 -0.80 -14.65 -9.22
C LEU A 168 0.32 -14.60 -10.27
N ILE A 169 1.29 -15.51 -10.18
CA ILE A 169 2.38 -15.63 -11.16
C ILE A 169 1.82 -16.04 -12.52
N ASP A 170 0.97 -17.07 -12.55
CA ASP A 170 0.39 -17.61 -13.77
C ASP A 170 -0.52 -16.58 -14.46
N ASN A 171 -1.37 -15.89 -13.68
CA ASN A 171 -2.23 -14.84 -14.20
C ASN A 171 -1.43 -13.62 -14.68
N THR A 172 -0.39 -13.19 -13.96
CA THR A 172 0.47 -12.07 -14.39
C THR A 172 1.15 -12.39 -15.73
N ASN A 173 1.72 -13.59 -15.85
CA ASN A 173 2.30 -14.07 -17.10
C ASN A 173 1.27 -14.10 -18.24
N ARG A 174 0.05 -14.56 -17.95
CA ARG A 174 -1.04 -14.63 -18.93
C ARG A 174 -1.52 -13.26 -19.39
N VAL A 175 -1.74 -12.31 -18.47
CA VAL A 175 -2.08 -10.91 -18.81
C VAL A 175 -0.99 -10.32 -19.69
N ASN A 176 0.28 -10.44 -19.29
CA ASN A 176 1.39 -9.83 -20.04
C ASN A 176 1.53 -10.38 -21.46
N LYS A 177 1.30 -11.69 -21.64
CA LYS A 177 1.25 -12.33 -22.95
C LYS A 177 0.06 -11.83 -23.79
N LEU A 178 -1.13 -11.76 -23.20
CA LEU A 178 -2.34 -11.32 -23.90
C LEU A 178 -2.26 -9.83 -24.29
N LEU A 179 -1.80 -8.97 -23.39
CA LEU A 179 -1.66 -7.54 -23.62
C LEU A 179 -0.72 -7.21 -24.78
N LYS A 180 0.39 -7.94 -24.89
CA LYS A 180 1.36 -7.77 -26.00
C LYS A 180 0.71 -8.04 -27.36
N THR A 181 -0.12 -9.07 -27.46
CA THR A 181 -0.87 -9.37 -28.69
C THR A 181 -1.99 -8.35 -28.92
N ALA A 182 -2.75 -8.02 -27.86
CA ALA A 182 -3.91 -7.15 -27.94
C ALA A 182 -3.56 -5.72 -28.38
N THR A 183 -2.48 -5.15 -27.85
CA THR A 183 -2.00 -3.81 -28.26
C THR A 183 -1.71 -3.71 -29.75
N SER A 184 -1.15 -4.76 -30.35
CA SER A 184 -0.94 -4.82 -31.81
C SER A 184 -2.25 -4.83 -32.59
N ASN A 185 -3.27 -5.56 -32.11
CA ASN A 185 -4.59 -5.63 -32.73
C ASN A 185 -5.42 -4.35 -32.56
N TRP A 186 -5.25 -3.66 -31.43
CA TRP A 186 -5.94 -2.41 -31.15
C TRP A 186 -5.35 -1.22 -31.89
N ASN A 187 -4.09 -1.30 -32.32
CA ASN A 187 -3.37 -0.20 -32.96
C ASN A 187 -3.99 0.18 -34.32
N CYS A 188 -4.17 1.47 -34.56
CA CYS A 188 -4.58 2.00 -35.85
C CYS A 188 -4.05 3.43 -36.05
N SER A 189 -3.99 3.89 -37.30
CA SER A 189 -3.41 5.21 -37.63
C SER A 189 -4.14 6.39 -36.98
N LYS A 190 -5.46 6.27 -36.76
CA LYS A 190 -6.26 7.33 -36.14
C LYS A 190 -6.06 7.43 -34.63
N SER A 191 -5.79 6.31 -33.97
CA SER A 191 -5.66 6.21 -32.51
C SER A 191 -4.59 5.17 -32.17
N PRO A 192 -3.30 5.56 -32.29
CA PRO A 192 -2.17 4.66 -32.11
C PRO A 192 -2.13 4.01 -30.72
N VAL A 193 -1.73 2.74 -30.68
CA VAL A 193 -1.54 1.97 -29.45
C VAL A 193 -0.17 1.31 -29.46
N SER A 194 0.59 1.54 -28.40
CA SER A 194 1.91 0.96 -28.16
C SER A 194 1.95 0.14 -26.88
N TYR A 195 2.96 -0.73 -26.80
CA TYR A 195 3.24 -1.61 -25.68
C TYR A 195 4.55 -1.21 -25.01
N ALA A 196 4.50 -0.91 -23.71
CA ALA A 196 5.69 -0.76 -22.88
C ALA A 196 5.97 -2.07 -22.14
N ASP A 197 7.12 -2.68 -22.44
CA ASP A 197 7.56 -3.90 -21.77
C ASP A 197 8.24 -3.58 -20.43
N VAL A 198 7.42 -3.21 -19.44
CA VAL A 198 7.84 -2.82 -18.09
C VAL A 198 8.39 -4.02 -17.32
N ALA A 199 7.67 -5.14 -17.32
CA ALA A 199 7.99 -6.33 -16.55
C ALA A 199 9.35 -6.96 -16.94
N SER A 200 9.81 -6.81 -18.18
CA SER A 200 11.14 -7.31 -18.57
C SER A 200 12.30 -6.43 -18.10
N LEU A 201 12.04 -5.17 -17.76
CA LEU A 201 13.03 -4.25 -17.21
C LEU A 201 12.95 -4.10 -15.69
N TYR A 202 11.79 -4.35 -15.11
CA TYR A 202 11.56 -4.26 -13.68
C TYR A 202 12.16 -5.49 -12.98
N GLU A 203 13.29 -5.30 -12.31
CA GLU A 203 14.02 -6.38 -11.62
C GLU A 203 13.31 -6.76 -10.31
N CYS A 204 12.12 -7.34 -10.43
CA CYS A 204 11.36 -7.93 -9.35
C CYS A 204 10.45 -9.04 -9.89
N GLY A 205 10.38 -10.14 -9.15
CA GLY A 205 9.63 -11.31 -9.55
C GLY A 205 10.08 -12.57 -8.82
N PRO A 206 9.41 -13.71 -9.07
CA PRO A 206 9.72 -15.00 -8.45
C PRO A 206 11.19 -15.43 -8.60
N GLU A 207 11.84 -15.00 -9.69
CA GLU A 207 13.25 -15.27 -9.98
C GLU A 207 14.24 -14.56 -9.05
N TYR A 208 13.80 -13.52 -8.32
CA TYR A 208 14.62 -12.78 -7.35
C TYR A 208 14.40 -13.25 -5.89
N GLY A 209 13.56 -14.27 -5.67
CA GLY A 209 13.25 -14.79 -4.33
C GLY A 209 12.59 -13.72 -3.44
N ASP A 210 13.09 -13.59 -2.21
CA ASP A 210 12.50 -12.71 -1.19
C ASP A 210 12.94 -11.25 -1.29
N LYS A 211 13.92 -10.93 -2.16
CA LYS A 211 14.50 -9.59 -2.28
C LYS A 211 14.53 -9.13 -3.72
N CYS A 212 13.63 -8.23 -4.07
CA CYS A 212 13.59 -7.60 -5.38
C CYS A 212 14.57 -6.41 -5.46
N PRO A 213 15.54 -6.40 -6.40
CA PRO A 213 16.40 -5.23 -6.62
C PRO A 213 15.67 -3.94 -7.00
N ALA A 214 14.53 -4.05 -7.69
CA ALA A 214 13.74 -2.91 -8.15
C ALA A 214 12.63 -2.45 -7.20
N ALA A 215 12.35 -3.22 -6.15
CA ALA A 215 11.22 -2.98 -5.26
C ALA A 215 11.62 -2.92 -3.78
N TYR A 216 10.95 -2.10 -2.99
CA TYR A 216 11.27 -1.96 -1.57
C TYR A 216 10.55 -3.01 -0.71
N ASP A 217 9.32 -3.39 -1.03
CA ASP A 217 8.52 -4.38 -0.27
C ASP A 217 8.23 -5.67 -1.07
N GLY A 218 8.97 -5.87 -2.15
CA GLY A 218 8.75 -6.97 -3.08
C GLY A 218 7.68 -6.70 -4.14
N LEU A 219 7.09 -5.50 -4.21
CA LEU A 219 6.22 -5.08 -5.30
C LEU A 219 6.47 -3.63 -5.73
N HIS A 220 6.49 -2.69 -4.79
CA HIS A 220 6.48 -1.26 -5.09
C HIS A 220 7.88 -0.72 -5.42
N PRO A 221 8.01 0.16 -6.42
CA PRO A 221 9.32 0.58 -6.92
C PRO A 221 10.15 1.28 -5.86
N ASN A 222 11.40 0.85 -5.70
CA ASN A 222 12.44 1.72 -5.15
C ASN A 222 12.99 2.64 -6.26
N ALA A 223 13.99 3.47 -5.95
CA ALA A 223 14.56 4.40 -6.92
C ALA A 223 15.08 3.73 -8.21
N ARG A 224 15.56 2.48 -8.15
CA ARG A 224 15.96 1.71 -9.33
C ARG A 224 14.75 1.30 -10.17
N GLY A 225 13.71 0.78 -9.52
CA GLY A 225 12.46 0.43 -10.18
C GLY A 225 11.79 1.63 -10.86
N GLU A 226 11.84 2.81 -10.25
CA GLU A 226 11.34 4.05 -10.85
C GLU A 226 11.99 4.33 -12.22
N TYR A 227 13.32 4.23 -12.31
CA TYR A 227 14.05 4.40 -13.57
C TYR A 227 13.75 3.29 -14.58
N GLN A 228 13.63 2.03 -14.14
CA GLN A 228 13.32 0.91 -15.02
C GLN A 228 11.95 1.05 -15.67
N ILE A 229 10.93 1.45 -14.91
CA ILE A 229 9.59 1.71 -15.43
C ILE A 229 9.61 2.89 -16.41
N ALA A 230 10.23 4.01 -16.04
CA ALA A 230 10.36 5.17 -16.93
C ALA A 230 11.14 4.85 -18.22
N ARG A 231 12.15 3.97 -18.15
CA ARG A 231 12.87 3.44 -19.31
C ARG A 231 11.98 2.62 -20.22
N ALA A 232 11.09 1.79 -19.68
CA ALA A 232 10.15 1.01 -20.48
C ALA A 232 9.18 1.92 -21.26
N PHE A 233 8.61 2.93 -20.60
CA PHE A 233 7.72 3.89 -21.26
C PHE A 233 8.45 4.76 -22.28
N SER A 234 9.63 5.30 -21.96
CA SER A 234 10.41 6.11 -22.92
C SER A 234 10.86 5.29 -24.14
N LYS A 235 11.13 3.98 -24.01
CA LYS A 235 11.36 3.10 -25.17
C LYS A 235 10.16 3.05 -26.11
N ALA A 236 8.96 2.87 -25.57
CA ALA A 236 7.73 2.83 -26.35
C ALA A 236 7.44 4.19 -27.02
N LEU A 237 7.56 5.28 -26.26
CA LEU A 237 7.35 6.65 -26.74
C LEU A 237 8.33 7.03 -27.84
N HIS A 238 9.62 6.72 -27.66
CA HIS A 238 10.63 6.98 -28.68
C HIS A 238 10.39 6.17 -29.95
N LYS A 239 10.16 4.87 -29.82
CA LYS A 239 10.03 3.96 -30.95
C LYS A 239 8.77 4.21 -31.77
N ASP A 240 7.62 4.34 -31.12
CA ASP A 240 6.31 4.28 -31.78
C ASP A 240 5.67 5.67 -31.97
N PHE A 241 6.18 6.71 -31.27
CA PHE A 241 5.68 8.10 -31.36
C PHE A 241 6.77 9.11 -31.74
N ALA A 242 7.99 8.66 -32.02
CA ALA A 242 9.13 9.51 -32.39
C ALA A 242 9.43 10.63 -31.37
N LEU A 243 9.18 10.37 -30.08
CA LEU A 243 9.47 11.32 -29.00
C LEU A 243 10.89 11.13 -28.48
N GLY A 244 11.65 12.23 -28.44
CA GLY A 244 13.04 12.24 -27.96
C GLY A 244 14.01 11.55 -28.93
N GLU A 245 15.31 11.72 -28.68
CA GLU A 245 16.34 11.19 -29.58
C GLU A 245 16.73 9.75 -29.25
N GLN A 246 16.56 9.33 -28.00
CA GLN A 246 16.79 7.98 -27.52
C GLN A 246 16.02 7.72 -26.21
N PRO A 247 15.77 6.45 -25.84
CA PRO A 247 15.10 6.11 -24.58
C PRO A 247 15.90 6.53 -23.34
N LEU A 248 15.24 6.60 -22.18
CA LEU A 248 15.88 6.92 -20.91
C LEU A 248 17.03 5.94 -20.62
N GLU A 249 18.19 6.50 -20.27
CA GLU A 249 19.35 5.72 -19.84
C GLU A 249 19.31 5.49 -18.32
N MET A 250 19.71 4.28 -17.89
CA MET A 250 19.84 4.00 -16.47
C MET A 250 21.03 4.81 -15.94
N PRO A 251 20.88 5.60 -14.86
CA PRO A 251 22.01 6.30 -14.29
C PRO A 251 23.01 5.32 -13.69
N THR A 252 24.29 5.67 -13.74
CA THR A 252 25.37 4.88 -13.12
C THR A 252 25.30 4.90 -11.58
N ARG A 253 24.69 5.93 -11.01
CA ARG A 253 24.44 6.08 -9.57
C ARG A 253 22.98 6.46 -9.33
N ILE A 254 22.29 5.63 -8.55
CA ILE A 254 20.94 5.90 -8.07
C ILE A 254 21.05 6.47 -6.65
N PRO A 255 20.47 7.64 -6.34
CA PRO A 255 20.50 8.20 -4.99
C PRO A 255 19.83 7.26 -3.99
N ALA A 256 20.50 7.01 -2.86
CA ALA A 256 19.91 6.30 -1.73
C ALA A 256 18.86 7.17 -1.02
N ARG A 257 17.89 6.54 -0.36
CA ARG A 257 16.93 7.26 0.49
C ARG A 257 17.64 7.78 1.75
N ASP A 258 17.24 8.96 2.22
CA ASP A 258 17.66 9.47 3.53
C ASP A 258 16.99 8.63 4.63
N LEU A 259 17.77 7.72 5.23
CA LEU A 259 17.38 6.88 6.36
C LEU A 259 18.19 7.24 7.60
N ARG A 260 18.33 8.53 7.88
CA ARG A 260 18.97 9.01 9.12
C ARG A 260 18.35 8.41 10.37
N THR A 261 19.15 8.28 11.42
CA THR A 261 18.71 7.73 12.70
C THR A 261 17.58 8.59 13.30
N PRO A 262 16.47 7.98 13.77
CA PRO A 262 15.39 8.69 14.45
C PRO A 262 15.86 9.49 15.67
N SER A 263 15.22 10.62 15.91
CA SER A 263 15.54 11.55 17.00
C SER A 263 14.28 11.88 17.82
N HIS A 264 14.47 12.55 18.96
CA HIS A 264 13.40 12.91 19.90
C HIS A 264 12.54 11.70 20.32
N ILE A 265 13.20 10.57 20.57
CA ILE A 265 12.53 9.34 20.99
C ILE A 265 12.04 9.52 22.42
N THR A 266 10.74 9.35 22.61
CA THR A 266 10.06 9.35 23.90
C THR A 266 9.55 7.95 24.17
N VAL A 267 9.87 7.40 25.34
CA VAL A 267 9.40 6.10 25.82
C VAL A 267 8.75 6.32 27.17
N GLU A 268 7.48 5.96 27.31
CA GLU A 268 6.71 6.18 28.52
C GLU A 268 5.89 4.94 28.90
N GLY A 269 5.72 4.73 30.20
CA GLY A 269 4.72 3.79 30.72
C GLY A 269 3.32 4.24 30.32
N ALA A 270 2.53 3.31 29.78
CA ALA A 270 1.17 3.56 29.33
C ALA A 270 0.21 2.46 29.81
N PRO A 271 -1.11 2.71 29.85
CA PRO A 271 -2.10 1.70 30.27
C PRO A 271 -1.97 0.35 29.55
N MET A 272 -1.59 0.32 28.27
CA MET A 272 -1.36 -0.92 27.53
C MET A 272 0.04 -1.53 27.70
N GLY A 273 0.95 -0.84 28.38
CA GLY A 273 2.34 -1.25 28.53
C GLY A 273 3.28 -0.07 28.37
N LEU A 274 3.78 0.14 27.14
CA LEU A 274 4.61 1.29 26.78
C LEU A 274 4.05 2.02 25.57
N ALA A 275 4.15 3.34 25.57
CA ALA A 275 3.98 4.17 24.39
C ALA A 275 5.35 4.71 23.97
N VAL A 276 5.68 4.56 22.69
CA VAL A 276 6.95 5.01 22.11
C VAL A 276 6.63 5.91 20.91
N SER A 277 7.25 7.07 20.85
CA SER A 277 7.12 8.00 19.72
C SER A 277 8.44 8.68 19.40
N TRP A 278 8.60 9.16 18.17
CA TRP A 278 9.80 9.86 17.72
C TRP A 278 9.48 10.87 16.61
N SER A 279 10.44 11.73 16.28
CA SER A 279 10.29 12.65 15.15
C SER A 279 10.26 11.90 13.82
N HIS A 280 9.29 12.23 12.99
CA HIS A 280 9.11 11.67 11.67
C HIS A 280 10.32 11.99 10.75
N VAL A 281 10.92 10.95 10.19
CA VAL A 281 11.88 11.01 9.09
C VAL A 281 11.11 10.87 7.79
N PHE A 282 11.03 11.96 7.04
CA PHE A 282 10.22 12.06 5.82
C PHE A 282 10.56 10.94 4.81
N GLY A 283 9.53 10.21 4.38
CA GLY A 283 9.64 9.09 3.44
C GLY A 283 10.16 7.78 4.01
N ALA A 284 10.47 7.72 5.31
CA ALA A 284 10.90 6.50 5.98
C ALA A 284 9.74 5.74 6.64
N GLU A 285 9.87 4.43 6.63
CA GLU A 285 9.26 3.50 7.58
C GLU A 285 10.25 3.26 8.73
N TYR A 286 9.91 2.37 9.67
CA TYR A 286 10.77 2.11 10.81
C TYR A 286 10.81 0.62 11.15
N ASP A 287 11.94 0.22 11.71
CA ASP A 287 11.98 -0.95 12.57
C ASP A 287 12.18 -0.46 14.00
N TYR A 288 11.56 -1.15 14.95
CA TYR A 288 11.89 -1.04 16.36
C TYR A 288 12.38 -2.38 16.87
N ARG A 289 13.26 -2.32 17.87
CA ARG A 289 13.59 -3.50 18.66
C ARG A 289 13.44 -3.19 20.14
N ARG A 290 13.01 -4.20 20.90
CA ARG A 290 12.82 -4.12 22.34
C ARG A 290 13.41 -5.33 23.06
N ARG A 291 13.73 -5.15 24.34
CA ARG A 291 14.06 -6.23 25.27
C ARG A 291 13.81 -5.80 26.71
N GLU A 292 13.62 -6.74 27.61
CA GLU A 292 13.68 -6.44 29.04
C GLU A 292 15.09 -6.00 29.42
N LYS A 293 15.20 -4.96 30.23
CA LYS A 293 16.51 -4.41 30.60
C LYS A 293 17.35 -5.45 31.32
N GLY A 294 18.59 -5.64 30.85
CA GLY A 294 19.50 -6.66 31.35
C GLY A 294 19.47 -7.98 30.57
N GLN A 295 18.51 -8.18 29.67
CA GLN A 295 18.54 -9.30 28.72
C GLN A 295 19.46 -9.00 27.53
N SER A 296 19.97 -10.05 26.87
CA SER A 296 20.82 -9.92 25.68
C SER A 296 20.00 -9.84 24.39
N GLU A 297 18.96 -10.66 24.29
CA GLU A 297 18.18 -10.87 23.07
C GLU A 297 17.21 -9.73 22.78
N TRP A 298 17.15 -9.31 21.52
CA TRP A 298 16.25 -8.28 21.02
C TRP A 298 15.10 -8.91 20.24
N SER A 299 13.87 -8.45 20.51
CA SER A 299 12.72 -8.69 19.64
C SER A 299 12.59 -7.51 18.66
N GLU A 300 12.64 -7.78 17.36
CA GLU A 300 12.56 -6.77 16.29
C GLU A 300 11.23 -6.86 15.55
N GLN A 301 10.66 -5.71 15.21
CA GLN A 301 9.38 -5.58 14.52
C GLN A 301 9.38 -4.36 13.60
N GLN A 302 8.57 -4.45 12.54
CA GLN A 302 8.43 -3.40 11.54
C GLN A 302 7.22 -2.52 11.87
N ILE A 303 7.30 -1.22 11.57
CA ILE A 303 6.19 -0.30 11.74
C ILE A 303 6.18 0.83 10.71
N ALA A 304 4.99 1.17 10.23
CA ALA A 304 4.82 2.10 9.11
C ALA A 304 4.82 3.59 9.52
N THR A 305 4.68 3.89 10.82
CA THR A 305 4.55 5.27 11.34
C THR A 305 5.49 5.50 12.53
N ASN A 306 5.64 6.76 12.93
CA ASN A 306 6.57 7.21 13.95
C ASN A 306 6.05 7.07 15.41
N ARG A 307 5.29 6.00 15.67
CA ARG A 307 4.77 5.62 17.00
C ARG A 307 4.55 4.13 17.08
N VAL A 308 4.87 3.52 18.22
CA VAL A 308 4.48 2.15 18.59
C VAL A 308 3.93 2.10 20.01
N ASP A 309 2.85 1.34 20.23
CA ASP A 309 2.31 1.04 21.55
C ASP A 309 2.52 -0.46 21.85
N LEU A 310 3.39 -0.77 22.81
CA LEU A 310 3.83 -2.12 23.13
C LEU A 310 2.91 -2.76 24.15
N THR A 311 2.11 -3.71 23.68
CA THR A 311 1.01 -4.33 24.42
C THR A 311 1.41 -5.61 25.14
N ASP A 312 2.46 -6.26 24.67
CA ASP A 312 2.96 -7.53 25.19
C ASP A 312 4.14 -7.27 26.14
N THR A 313 3.85 -6.62 27.27
CA THR A 313 4.82 -6.22 28.30
C THR A 313 4.36 -6.66 29.69
N HIS A 314 5.27 -6.73 30.65
CA HIS A 314 4.93 -7.03 32.05
C HIS A 314 4.89 -5.75 32.90
N ALA A 315 3.84 -5.60 33.71
CA ALA A 315 3.70 -4.46 34.63
C ALA A 315 4.91 -4.36 35.58
N GLY A 316 5.49 -3.17 35.70
CA GLY A 316 6.66 -2.93 36.55
C GLY A 316 8.00 -3.36 35.95
N THR A 317 8.01 -3.95 34.74
CA THR A 317 9.26 -4.32 34.05
C THR A 317 9.80 -3.16 33.22
N GLU A 318 11.10 -2.89 33.33
CA GLU A 318 11.79 -1.90 32.50
C GLU A 318 12.21 -2.54 31.16
N TYR A 319 11.87 -1.87 30.04
CA TYR A 319 12.28 -2.30 28.71
C TYR A 319 13.25 -1.29 28.09
N GLU A 320 14.24 -1.80 27.36
CA GLU A 320 15.08 -1.00 26.47
C GLU A 320 14.52 -1.07 25.05
N ILE A 321 14.49 0.07 24.34
CA ILE A 321 13.99 0.21 22.98
C ILE A 321 15.01 0.96 22.12
N GLN A 322 15.16 0.52 20.87
CA GLN A 322 15.87 1.23 19.82
C GLN A 322 15.03 1.28 18.56
N ILE A 323 15.13 2.38 17.82
CA ILE A 323 14.40 2.60 16.56
C ILE A 323 15.42 2.87 15.45
N ARG A 324 15.15 2.41 14.22
CA ARG A 324 15.88 2.83 13.02
C ARG A 324 14.90 3.18 11.90
N SER A 325 15.29 4.11 11.05
CA SER A 325 14.58 4.37 9.80
C SER A 325 14.84 3.25 8.78
N ARG A 326 13.85 3.00 7.95
CA ARG A 326 13.82 1.94 6.94
C ARG A 326 13.08 2.40 5.70
N HIS A 327 13.43 1.79 4.57
CA HIS A 327 12.60 1.80 3.37
C HIS A 327 12.76 0.46 2.66
N GLY A 328 11.78 -0.42 2.85
CA GLY A 328 11.85 -1.76 2.26
C GLY A 328 12.99 -2.63 2.81
N TYR A 329 14.00 -2.92 2.00
CA TYR A 329 15.17 -3.69 2.46
C TYR A 329 16.34 -2.81 2.91
N GLU A 330 16.25 -1.49 2.73
CA GLU A 330 17.26 -0.52 3.16
C GLU A 330 16.97 -0.02 4.58
N HIS A 331 18.00 0.16 5.39
CA HIS A 331 17.86 0.61 6.77
C HIS A 331 19.02 1.49 7.24
N GLY A 332 18.69 2.46 8.10
CA GLY A 332 19.65 3.30 8.81
C GLY A 332 20.28 2.62 10.02
N ALA A 333 21.06 3.39 10.78
CA ALA A 333 21.60 2.95 12.06
C ALA A 333 20.53 2.98 13.15
N TRP A 334 20.58 2.02 14.08
CA TRP A 334 19.80 2.03 15.31
C TRP A 334 20.09 3.27 16.15
N SER A 335 19.05 3.82 16.78
CA SER A 335 19.16 4.89 17.77
C SER A 335 19.95 4.45 19.01
N ALA A 336 20.33 5.41 19.85
CA ALA A 336 20.67 5.10 21.23
C ALA A 336 19.48 4.40 21.92
N SER A 337 19.78 3.56 22.91
CA SER A 337 18.74 2.91 23.72
C SER A 337 18.02 3.95 24.58
N CYS A 338 16.70 3.90 24.57
CA CYS A 338 15.84 4.56 25.54
C CYS A 338 15.13 3.48 26.38
N SER A 339 14.73 3.81 27.60
CA SER A 339 14.01 2.86 28.45
C SER A 339 12.91 3.52 29.27
N ALA A 340 11.89 2.73 29.59
CA ALA A 340 10.89 3.07 30.59
C ALA A 340 10.31 1.81 31.22
N VAL A 341 9.63 1.99 32.34
CA VAL A 341 8.90 0.93 33.05
C VAL A 341 7.50 0.80 32.47
N ALA A 342 7.13 -0.40 32.03
CA ALA A 342 5.79 -0.68 31.53
C ALA A 342 4.76 -0.60 32.66
N THR A 343 3.67 0.13 32.45
CA THR A 343 2.62 0.29 33.46
C THR A 343 1.64 -0.88 33.42
N ARG A 344 1.07 -1.14 32.23
CA ARG A 344 0.07 -2.20 31.99
C ARG A 344 -1.10 -2.17 33.01
N ASP A 345 -1.91 -1.13 32.91
CA ASP A 345 -3.13 -0.91 33.69
C ASP A 345 -4.35 -0.85 32.75
N THR A 346 -4.83 -2.04 32.37
CA THR A 346 -5.89 -2.22 31.37
C THR A 346 -6.91 -3.22 31.90
N ALA A 347 -8.18 -3.06 31.49
CA ALA A 347 -9.25 -3.94 31.93
C ALA A 347 -8.95 -5.41 31.56
N PRO A 348 -9.27 -6.38 32.43
CA PRO A 348 -9.19 -7.80 32.09
C PRO A 348 -10.10 -8.14 30.90
N PRO A 349 -9.85 -9.28 30.22
CA PRO A 349 -10.74 -9.74 29.16
C PRO A 349 -12.15 -10.09 29.70
N PRO A 350 -13.16 -10.14 28.82
CA PRO A 350 -14.50 -10.58 29.18
C PRO A 350 -14.51 -12.02 29.70
N ARG A 351 -15.51 -12.36 30.50
CA ARG A 351 -15.65 -13.69 31.12
C ARG A 351 -16.80 -14.46 30.47
N ASN A 352 -16.82 -15.77 30.68
CA ASN A 352 -17.92 -16.65 30.27
C ASN A 352 -18.33 -16.48 28.79
N ILE A 353 -17.35 -16.30 27.92
CA ILE A 353 -17.55 -16.09 26.48
C ILE A 353 -18.17 -17.35 25.87
N LYS A 354 -19.30 -17.18 25.18
CA LYS A 354 -20.04 -18.24 24.49
C LYS A 354 -20.26 -17.83 23.05
N VAL A 355 -19.92 -18.73 22.13
CA VAL A 355 -20.10 -18.54 20.68
C VAL A 355 -21.11 -19.56 20.17
N PHE A 356 -22.11 -19.11 19.41
CA PHE A 356 -23.14 -19.96 18.83
C PHE A 356 -23.16 -19.76 17.31
N PRO A 357 -22.86 -20.81 16.51
CA PRO A 357 -22.86 -20.70 15.06
C PRO A 357 -24.28 -20.54 14.52
N ALA A 358 -24.39 -19.83 13.40
CA ALA A 358 -25.63 -19.65 12.63
C ALA A 358 -25.31 -19.61 11.13
N ILE A 359 -26.34 -19.56 10.28
CA ILE A 359 -26.14 -19.44 8.84
C ILE A 359 -25.47 -18.09 8.56
N SER A 360 -24.31 -18.14 7.90
CA SER A 360 -23.47 -17.00 7.51
C SER A 360 -23.13 -16.03 8.64
N SER A 361 -23.12 -16.50 9.88
CA SER A 361 -22.91 -15.68 11.08
C SER A 361 -22.57 -16.53 12.31
N PHE A 362 -22.14 -15.87 13.38
CA PHE A 362 -22.21 -16.42 14.73
C PHE A 362 -22.74 -15.35 15.69
N SER A 363 -23.47 -15.76 16.72
CA SER A 363 -23.72 -14.91 17.88
C SER A 363 -22.69 -15.19 18.96
N ILE A 364 -22.31 -14.15 19.69
CA ILE A 364 -21.35 -14.24 20.79
C ILE A 364 -21.91 -13.48 21.99
N SER A 365 -21.80 -14.07 23.18
CA SER A 365 -22.19 -13.44 24.44
C SER A 365 -21.11 -13.63 25.50
N TRP A 366 -21.09 -12.73 26.48
CA TRP A 366 -20.05 -12.67 27.51
C TRP A 366 -20.57 -11.97 28.76
N ASP A 367 -19.87 -12.19 29.87
CA ASP A 367 -19.99 -11.38 31.08
C ASP A 367 -18.89 -10.33 31.11
N PRO A 368 -19.13 -9.15 31.71
CA PRO A 368 -18.08 -8.16 31.90
C PRO A 368 -16.92 -8.71 32.75
N PRO A 369 -15.70 -8.15 32.59
CA PRO A 369 -14.57 -8.48 33.44
C PRO A 369 -14.89 -8.27 34.93
N ALA A 370 -14.16 -8.95 35.79
CA ALA A 370 -14.27 -8.73 37.23
C ALA A 370 -13.77 -7.33 37.61
N GLY A 371 -14.43 -6.71 38.59
CA GLY A 371 -14.12 -5.35 39.06
C GLY A 371 -14.95 -4.26 38.36
N ASN A 372 -14.75 -3.02 38.79
CA ASN A 372 -15.47 -1.86 38.26
C ASN A 372 -14.59 -1.15 37.24
N TRP A 373 -14.77 -1.48 35.97
CA TRP A 373 -14.06 -0.85 34.84
C TRP A 373 -15.02 0.03 34.05
N ASN A 374 -14.53 1.18 33.58
CA ASN A 374 -15.29 2.07 32.73
C ASN A 374 -15.22 1.60 31.27
N ILE A 375 -15.93 0.51 30.98
CA ILE A 375 -15.90 -0.17 29.68
C ILE A 375 -16.63 0.68 28.65
N GLU A 376 -15.91 1.09 27.61
CA GLU A 376 -16.47 1.82 26.49
C GLU A 376 -17.05 0.86 25.43
N ARG A 377 -16.28 -0.18 25.09
CA ARG A 377 -16.68 -1.21 24.12
C ARG A 377 -15.87 -2.49 24.26
N TYR A 378 -16.35 -3.54 23.60
CA TYR A 378 -15.64 -4.81 23.42
C TYR A 378 -15.19 -4.94 21.97
N GLU A 379 -14.07 -5.62 21.76
CA GLU A 379 -13.64 -6.06 20.44
C GLU A 379 -13.90 -7.55 20.31
N ILE A 380 -14.55 -7.94 19.22
CA ILE A 380 -14.66 -9.33 18.80
C ILE A 380 -13.64 -9.49 17.67
N LEU A 381 -12.65 -10.35 17.89
CA LEU A 381 -11.64 -10.73 16.91
C LEU A 381 -12.00 -12.10 16.37
N TRP A 382 -11.92 -12.33 15.05
CA TRP A 382 -12.07 -13.67 14.51
C TRP A 382 -11.17 -13.93 13.29
N ALA A 383 -10.76 -15.17 13.15
CA ALA A 383 -9.99 -15.66 12.02
C ALA A 383 -10.66 -16.91 11.43
N ASP A 384 -10.88 -16.89 10.12
CA ASP A 384 -11.31 -18.06 9.37
C ASP A 384 -10.12 -19.01 9.22
N GLN A 385 -10.28 -20.25 9.68
CA GLN A 385 -9.21 -21.25 9.71
C GLN A 385 -9.16 -22.09 8.44
N ASP A 386 -10.15 -21.96 7.55
CA ASP A 386 -10.24 -22.75 6.33
C ASP A 386 -9.82 -21.93 5.10
N VAL A 387 -9.54 -20.63 5.27
CA VAL A 387 -8.91 -19.77 4.25
C VAL A 387 -7.73 -19.01 4.83
N GLN A 388 -6.75 -18.70 3.99
CA GLN A 388 -5.65 -17.84 4.37
C GLN A 388 -6.12 -16.38 4.34
N GLY A 389 -6.14 -15.72 5.50
CA GLY A 389 -6.59 -14.34 5.63
C GLY A 389 -6.12 -13.69 6.92
N PHE A 390 -6.26 -12.36 6.98
CA PHE A 390 -6.02 -11.62 8.21
C PHE A 390 -7.22 -11.78 9.16
N PRO A 391 -6.99 -11.80 10.48
CA PRO A 391 -8.08 -11.71 11.44
C PRO A 391 -8.90 -10.44 11.22
N SER A 392 -10.21 -10.58 11.29
CA SER A 392 -11.16 -9.47 11.26
C SER A 392 -11.54 -9.07 12.69
N ASN A 393 -12.03 -7.84 12.85
CA ASN A 393 -12.57 -7.38 14.12
C ASN A 393 -13.88 -6.60 13.97
N GLN A 394 -14.61 -6.49 15.07
CA GLN A 394 -15.82 -5.69 15.19
C GLN A 394 -15.97 -5.20 16.64
N GLY A 395 -16.41 -3.97 16.81
CA GLY A 395 -16.81 -3.45 18.11
C GLY A 395 -18.17 -4.00 18.56
N ALA A 396 -18.40 -4.02 19.87
CA ALA A 396 -19.72 -4.24 20.44
C ALA A 396 -19.91 -3.52 21.79
N ARG A 397 -21.16 -3.26 22.13
CA ARG A 397 -21.61 -2.80 23.46
C ARG A 397 -22.53 -3.83 24.09
N GLY A 398 -22.71 -3.74 25.40
CA GLY A 398 -23.55 -4.68 26.16
C GLY A 398 -22.84 -6.01 26.42
N ASN A 399 -23.58 -7.11 26.36
CA ASN A 399 -23.14 -8.45 26.74
C ASN A 399 -23.32 -9.50 25.64
N ALA A 400 -23.73 -9.08 24.44
CA ALA A 400 -23.86 -9.96 23.28
C ALA A 400 -23.82 -9.16 21.97
N THR A 401 -23.37 -9.81 20.90
CA THR A 401 -23.47 -9.30 19.52
C THR A 401 -23.58 -10.44 18.51
N VAL A 402 -23.76 -10.09 17.23
CA VAL A 402 -23.75 -11.02 16.11
C VAL A 402 -22.73 -10.55 15.09
N VAL A 403 -21.82 -11.44 14.71
CA VAL A 403 -20.91 -11.25 13.57
C VAL A 403 -21.53 -11.90 12.34
N ARG A 404 -21.58 -11.17 11.23
CA ARG A 404 -22.27 -11.59 9.99
C ARG A 404 -21.28 -11.62 8.81
N GLY A 405 -21.74 -12.17 7.69
CA GLY A 405 -20.96 -12.19 6.44
C GLY A 405 -19.91 -13.30 6.40
N LEU A 406 -20.14 -14.38 7.15
CA LEU A 406 -19.24 -15.53 7.20
C LEU A 406 -19.65 -16.58 6.18
N THR A 407 -18.69 -17.41 5.76
CA THR A 407 -18.94 -18.51 4.82
C THR A 407 -19.48 -19.74 5.56
N ASN A 408 -20.54 -20.34 5.03
CA ASN A 408 -21.13 -21.53 5.64
C ASN A 408 -20.17 -22.73 5.56
N GLY A 409 -20.06 -23.48 6.66
CA GLY A 409 -19.21 -24.67 6.74
C GLY A 409 -17.76 -24.38 7.14
N HIS A 410 -17.35 -23.11 7.21
CA HIS A 410 -16.00 -22.74 7.62
C HIS A 410 -15.81 -22.77 9.14
N ARG A 411 -14.61 -23.12 9.59
CA ARG A 411 -14.19 -23.09 11.00
C ARG A 411 -13.68 -21.71 11.37
N ILE A 412 -14.34 -21.08 12.32
CA ILE A 412 -13.99 -19.74 12.80
C ILE A 412 -13.41 -19.83 14.21
N GLN A 413 -12.22 -19.27 14.41
CA GLN A 413 -11.67 -19.01 15.74
C GLN A 413 -12.01 -17.58 16.15
N ALA A 414 -12.61 -17.39 17.32
CA ALA A 414 -12.97 -16.07 17.84
C ALA A 414 -12.35 -15.80 19.21
N GLY A 415 -12.02 -14.54 19.47
CA GLY A 415 -11.51 -14.02 20.74
C GLY A 415 -12.13 -12.65 21.05
N MET A 416 -11.92 -12.15 22.26
CA MET A 416 -12.44 -10.85 22.68
C MET A 416 -11.44 -10.01 23.46
N ARG A 417 -11.55 -8.68 23.32
CA ARG A 417 -10.82 -7.68 24.11
C ARG A 417 -11.76 -6.68 24.76
N THR A 418 -11.32 -6.06 25.85
CA THR A 418 -12.08 -4.99 26.53
C THR A 418 -11.40 -3.64 26.35
N TRP A 419 -12.15 -2.63 25.90
CA TRP A 419 -11.69 -1.26 25.71
C TRP A 419 -12.34 -0.33 26.75
N THR A 420 -11.55 0.55 27.37
CA THR A 420 -12.04 1.52 28.38
C THR A 420 -11.82 2.95 27.91
N GLN A 421 -12.56 3.92 28.49
CA GLN A 421 -12.41 5.34 28.11
C GLN A 421 -11.00 5.90 28.36
N SER A 422 -10.25 5.33 29.29
CA SER A 422 -8.91 5.79 29.69
C SER A 422 -7.78 4.89 29.18
N SER A 423 -8.10 3.78 28.52
CA SER A 423 -7.10 2.81 28.06
C SER A 423 -7.54 2.08 26.81
N SER A 424 -6.62 1.90 25.89
CA SER A 424 -6.76 1.00 24.75
C SER A 424 -6.86 -0.48 25.21
N GLY A 425 -7.43 -1.38 24.40
CA GLY A 425 -7.90 -2.70 24.87
C GLY A 425 -6.85 -3.81 24.97
N LEU A 426 -7.07 -4.77 25.89
CA LEU A 426 -6.26 -5.98 26.10
C LEU A 426 -6.87 -7.23 25.47
#